data_AF-A0A1F4GG29-F1
#
_entry.id   AF-A0A1F4GG29-F1
#
_cell.length_a   1.000
_cell.length_b   1.000
_cell.length_c   1.000
_cell.angle_alpha   90.00
_cell.angle_beta   90.00
_cell.angle_gamma   90.00
#
_symmetry.space_group_name_H-M   'P 1'
#
loop_
_entity.id
_entity.type
_entity.pdbx_description
1 polymer ?
#
loop_
_entity_poly.entity_id
_entity_poly.type
_entity_poly.pdbx_seq_one_letter_code
_entity_poly.pdbx_strand_id
1 'polypeptide(L)'
;MPFARMPNLVRTTSLALICGLTAFSMGLAHAQPAAATKPAPVQKKAEKTTDEAQEVVELNDQDPAVKAAFKKAQASLDDFLKVHASNDPNIDVESVRVRLSEGKVTEYVWIHPFEKDGNGYKGKTNSMPSRLKKLTIGAQVSFKRADIVDWTYFEIKARRMHGNFTTCAQLTKAPAAEVEALKKAYGLDCSKNQ
;
A
#
# COMPACT_ATOMS: atom_id res chain seq x y z
N MET A 1 -22.40 -22.71 19.53
CA MET A 1 -21.04 -23.26 19.33
C MET A 1 -20.07 -22.33 20.04
N PRO A 2 -19.37 -22.78 21.10
CA PRO A 2 -18.58 -21.87 21.93
C PRO A 2 -17.21 -21.59 21.31
N PHE A 3 -16.81 -20.33 21.43
CA PHE A 3 -15.50 -19.79 21.08
C PHE A 3 -14.38 -20.46 21.89
N ALA A 4 -13.36 -20.98 21.21
CA ALA A 4 -12.09 -21.34 21.83
C ALA A 4 -11.08 -20.20 21.56
N ARG A 5 -10.72 -19.47 22.62
CA ARG A 5 -9.67 -18.44 22.65
C ARG A 5 -8.44 -19.06 23.31
N MET A 6 -7.34 -19.20 22.59
CA MET A 6 -6.05 -19.66 23.12
C MET A 6 -5.11 -18.47 23.43
N PRO A 7 -4.12 -18.66 24.33
CA PRO A 7 -3.59 -17.61 25.20
C PRO A 7 -2.32 -16.91 24.68
N ASN A 8 -2.11 -15.69 25.20
CA ASN A 8 -0.91 -14.87 25.05
C ASN A 8 0.34 -15.56 25.60
N LEU A 9 1.39 -15.66 24.78
CA LEU A 9 2.73 -16.02 25.24
C LEU A 9 3.48 -14.77 25.72
N VAL A 10 3.75 -14.76 27.03
CA VAL A 10 4.66 -13.84 27.73
C VAL A 10 6.09 -14.14 27.31
N ARG A 11 6.84 -13.12 26.87
CA ARG A 11 8.26 -13.25 26.53
C ARG A 11 9.09 -13.03 27.79
N THR A 12 9.73 -14.10 28.24
CA THR A 12 10.61 -14.17 29.40
C THR A 12 11.93 -13.43 29.19
N THR A 13 12.41 -12.88 30.29
CA THR A 13 13.69 -12.22 30.52
C THR A 13 14.87 -13.19 30.36
N SER A 14 16.00 -12.70 29.88
CA SER A 14 17.30 -13.39 30.02
C SER A 14 18.38 -12.38 30.39
N LEU A 15 18.95 -12.60 31.58
CA LEU A 15 20.19 -12.01 32.06
C LEU A 15 21.36 -12.47 31.18
N ALA A 16 22.33 -11.58 30.95
CA ALA A 16 23.71 -11.94 30.64
C ALA A 16 24.67 -10.94 31.30
N LEU A 17 25.87 -11.46 31.54
CA LEU A 17 26.80 -11.17 32.63
C LEU A 17 27.96 -10.25 32.16
N ILE A 18 28.32 -9.28 33.01
CA ILE A 18 29.64 -8.74 33.39
C ILE A 18 30.82 -8.75 32.37
N CYS A 19 31.38 -7.56 32.14
CA CYS A 19 32.83 -7.24 32.03
C CYS A 19 32.90 -5.68 32.05
N GLY A 20 33.73 -4.92 32.75
CA GLY A 20 35.00 -5.08 33.45
C GLY A 20 35.74 -3.74 33.26
N LEU A 21 36.17 -3.08 34.35
CA LEU A 21 36.78 -1.75 34.36
C LEU A 21 38.09 -1.64 33.55
N THR A 22 38.35 -0.46 32.97
CA THR A 22 39.64 0.30 32.89
C THR A 22 39.40 1.54 32.01
N ALA A 23 40.08 2.67 32.08
CA ALA A 23 40.82 3.39 33.11
C ALA A 23 40.89 4.85 32.60
N PHE A 24 40.98 5.79 33.54
CA PHE A 24 41.02 7.23 33.33
C PHE A 24 42.35 7.65 32.68
N SER A 25 42.33 8.57 31.70
CA SER A 25 43.51 9.34 31.30
C SER A 25 43.06 10.71 30.77
N MET A 26 43.40 11.77 31.52
CA MET A 26 43.29 13.16 31.12
C MET A 26 44.40 13.53 30.13
N GLY A 27 44.09 14.39 29.16
CA GLY A 27 45.06 15.05 28.29
C GLY A 27 44.48 16.36 27.73
N LEU A 28 45.21 17.45 27.94
CA LEU A 28 44.80 18.85 27.81
C LEU A 28 44.59 19.35 26.37
N ALA A 29 43.60 20.25 26.26
CA ALA A 29 43.53 21.48 25.47
C ALA A 29 44.07 21.51 24.03
N HIS A 30 43.22 21.91 23.07
CA HIS A 30 43.47 23.03 22.14
C HIS A 30 42.11 23.50 21.59
N ALA A 31 41.79 24.77 21.85
CA ALA A 31 40.66 25.45 21.24
C ALA A 31 41.06 26.02 19.87
N GLN A 32 40.24 25.77 18.85
CA GLN A 32 40.20 26.59 17.63
C GLN A 32 38.74 26.76 17.18
N PRO A 33 38.31 27.99 16.83
CA PRO A 33 36.95 28.27 16.38
C PRO A 33 36.87 28.12 14.86
N ALA A 34 35.88 27.38 14.34
CA ALA A 34 35.61 27.35 12.91
C ALA A 34 34.10 27.27 12.63
N ALA A 35 33.60 28.40 12.14
CA ALA A 35 32.56 28.56 11.13
C ALA A 35 31.30 27.68 11.23
N ALA A 36 30.19 28.33 11.59
CA ALA A 36 28.84 27.90 11.29
C ALA A 36 28.69 27.59 9.79
N THR A 37 28.70 26.30 9.45
CA THR A 37 28.31 25.81 8.13
C THR A 37 26.83 25.44 8.19
N LYS A 38 26.02 26.14 7.40
CA LYS A 38 24.61 25.83 7.20
C LYS A 38 24.46 24.36 6.77
N PRO A 39 23.53 23.57 7.33
CA PRO A 39 23.20 22.28 6.76
C PRO A 39 22.59 22.50 5.37
N ALA A 40 23.21 21.93 4.34
CA ALA A 40 22.58 21.75 3.04
C ALA A 40 21.33 20.86 3.20
N PRO A 41 20.26 21.06 2.41
CA PRO A 41 19.09 20.22 2.50
C PRO A 41 19.44 18.82 2.00
N VAL A 42 19.56 17.88 2.94
CA VAL A 42 19.67 16.45 2.64
C VAL A 42 18.38 16.06 1.93
N GLN A 43 18.49 15.83 0.63
CA GLN A 43 17.44 15.22 -0.15
C GLN A 43 17.08 13.89 0.50
N LYS A 44 15.83 13.78 0.96
CA LYS A 44 15.30 12.61 1.62
C LYS A 44 15.22 11.48 0.60
N LYS A 45 16.28 10.68 0.55
CA LYS A 45 16.32 9.40 -0.13
C LYS A 45 15.17 8.55 0.42
N ALA A 46 14.30 8.10 -0.47
CA ALA A 46 13.21 7.18 -0.14
C ALA A 46 13.79 5.97 0.61
N GLU A 47 13.41 5.86 1.87
CA GLU A 47 13.83 4.79 2.76
C GLU A 47 12.82 3.65 2.60
N LYS A 48 13.27 2.59 1.92
CA LYS A 48 12.51 1.37 1.67
C LYS A 48 12.42 0.57 2.96
N THR A 49 11.29 0.67 3.64
CA THR A 49 10.89 -0.27 4.70
C THR A 49 9.83 -1.22 4.16
N THR A 50 10.21 -2.48 4.03
CA THR A 50 9.34 -3.65 3.87
C THR A 50 8.46 -3.80 5.12
N ASP A 51 7.27 -3.20 5.06
CA ASP A 51 6.09 -3.60 5.82
C ASP A 51 4.89 -3.31 4.91
N GLU A 52 3.97 -4.27 4.77
CA GLU A 52 2.93 -4.37 3.73
C GLU A 52 1.79 -3.33 3.91
N ALA A 53 2.13 -2.07 4.15
CA ALA A 53 1.24 -0.94 3.91
C ALA A 53 1.55 -0.42 2.51
N GLN A 54 0.68 -0.70 1.55
CA GLN A 54 0.75 -0.05 0.24
C GLN A 54 0.69 1.46 0.45
N GLU A 55 1.83 2.14 0.29
CA GLU A 55 1.93 3.59 0.29
C GLU A 55 0.89 4.12 -0.71
N VAL A 56 0.03 5.05 -0.26
CA VAL A 56 -0.97 5.65 -1.14
C VAL A 56 -0.23 6.52 -2.15
N VAL A 57 0.07 5.92 -3.30
CA VAL A 57 0.60 6.67 -4.43
C VAL A 57 -0.51 7.58 -4.94
N GLU A 58 -0.31 8.91 -4.84
CA GLU A 58 -1.26 9.91 -5.31
C GLU A 58 -1.56 9.69 -6.80
N LEU A 59 -2.85 9.54 -7.13
CA LEU A 59 -3.30 9.46 -8.52
C LEU A 59 -3.73 10.83 -9.00
N ASN A 60 -3.03 11.35 -10.01
CA ASN A 60 -3.47 12.52 -10.76
C ASN A 60 -4.58 12.10 -11.73
N ASP A 61 -5.83 12.35 -11.36
CA ASP A 61 -6.99 12.02 -12.19
C ASP A 61 -7.15 12.89 -13.45
N GLN A 62 -6.28 13.89 -13.64
CA GLN A 62 -6.18 14.64 -14.88
C GLN A 62 -5.21 14.02 -15.88
N ASP A 63 -4.35 13.10 -15.46
CA ASP A 63 -3.45 12.36 -16.35
C ASP A 63 -4.28 11.47 -17.31
N PRO A 64 -4.10 11.61 -18.65
CA PRO A 64 -4.81 10.78 -19.62
C PRO A 64 -4.65 9.27 -19.41
N ALA A 65 -3.46 8.82 -18.97
CA ALA A 65 -3.21 7.41 -18.70
C ALA A 65 -4.04 6.91 -17.50
N VAL A 66 -4.14 7.72 -16.45
CA VAL A 66 -4.98 7.41 -15.28
C VAL A 66 -6.47 7.42 -15.64
N LYS A 67 -6.93 8.39 -16.45
CA LYS A 67 -8.31 8.40 -16.97
C LYS A 67 -8.63 7.15 -17.80
N ALA A 68 -7.69 6.71 -18.64
CA ALA A 68 -7.84 5.48 -19.42
C ALA A 68 -7.90 4.25 -18.52
N ALA A 69 -7.04 4.17 -17.49
CA ALA A 69 -7.07 3.12 -16.49
C ALA A 69 -8.41 3.04 -15.76
N PHE A 70 -8.97 4.17 -15.33
CA PHE A 70 -10.29 4.22 -14.68
C PHE A 70 -11.40 3.67 -15.59
N LYS A 71 -11.40 4.06 -16.88
CA LYS A 71 -12.37 3.55 -17.85
C LYS A 71 -12.23 2.04 -18.03
N LYS A 72 -11.00 1.54 -18.14
CA LYS A 72 -10.74 0.10 -18.32
C LYS A 72 -11.18 -0.70 -17.10
N ALA A 73 -10.81 -0.24 -15.90
CA ALA A 73 -11.24 -0.85 -14.64
C ALA A 73 -12.76 -0.95 -14.54
N GLN A 74 -13.48 0.13 -14.89
CA GLN A 74 -14.94 0.14 -14.90
C GLN A 74 -15.54 -0.81 -15.95
N ALA A 75 -14.96 -0.86 -17.15
CA ALA A 75 -15.43 -1.75 -18.22
C ALA A 75 -15.30 -3.23 -17.87
N SER A 76 -14.28 -3.61 -17.09
CA SER A 76 -14.04 -5.00 -16.66
C SER A 76 -14.50 -5.29 -15.22
N LEU A 77 -15.17 -4.34 -14.56
CA LEU A 77 -15.54 -4.45 -13.15
C LEU A 77 -16.54 -5.59 -12.89
N ASP A 78 -17.46 -5.86 -13.82
CA ASP A 78 -18.42 -6.96 -13.66
C ASP A 78 -17.76 -8.33 -13.62
N ASP A 79 -16.68 -8.52 -14.39
CA ASP A 79 -15.97 -9.80 -14.40
C ASP A 79 -15.17 -10.00 -13.11
N PHE A 80 -14.53 -8.94 -12.61
CA PHE A 80 -13.91 -8.96 -11.29
C PHE A 80 -14.93 -9.28 -10.18
N LEU A 81 -16.11 -8.65 -10.20
CA LEU A 81 -17.13 -8.90 -9.17
C LEU A 81 -17.71 -10.32 -9.22
N LYS A 82 -17.73 -10.98 -10.40
CA LYS A 82 -18.07 -12.41 -10.51
C LYS A 82 -17.02 -13.29 -9.86
N VAL A 83 -15.72 -12.98 -10.05
CA VAL A 83 -14.61 -13.67 -9.39
C VAL A 83 -14.74 -13.52 -7.87
N HIS A 84 -14.94 -12.30 -7.39
CA HIS A 84 -15.14 -12.03 -5.96
C HIS A 84 -16.33 -12.80 -5.38
N ALA A 85 -17.45 -12.87 -6.10
CA ALA A 85 -18.62 -13.62 -5.66
C ALA A 85 -18.41 -15.15 -5.66
N SER A 86 -17.44 -15.69 -6.42
CA SER A 86 -17.24 -17.13 -6.51
C SER A 86 -16.52 -17.72 -5.30
N ASN A 87 -15.85 -16.90 -4.48
CA ASN A 87 -15.03 -17.33 -3.34
C ASN A 87 -14.05 -18.45 -3.73
N ASP A 88 -13.43 -18.33 -4.91
CA ASP A 88 -12.52 -19.36 -5.42
C ASP A 88 -11.23 -19.40 -4.57
N PRO A 89 -10.85 -20.54 -3.97
CA PRO A 89 -9.64 -20.65 -3.16
C PRO A 89 -8.33 -20.43 -3.95
N ASN A 90 -8.39 -20.35 -5.28
CA ASN A 90 -7.25 -19.97 -6.13
C ASN A 90 -7.04 -18.45 -6.23
N ILE A 91 -7.92 -17.65 -5.61
CA ILE A 91 -7.91 -16.20 -5.69
C ILE A 91 -7.56 -15.61 -4.33
N ASP A 92 -6.64 -14.64 -4.33
CA ASP A 92 -6.17 -13.94 -3.14
C ASP A 92 -6.09 -12.42 -3.38
N VAL A 93 -5.98 -11.64 -2.31
CA VAL A 93 -5.73 -10.18 -2.32
C VAL A 93 -6.80 -9.40 -3.13
N GLU A 94 -8.06 -9.84 -3.07
CA GLU A 94 -9.17 -9.21 -3.79
C GLU A 94 -9.46 -7.81 -3.26
N SER A 95 -9.07 -6.78 -4.00
CA SER A 95 -9.17 -5.39 -3.53
C SER A 95 -9.78 -4.50 -4.60
N VAL A 96 -10.52 -3.48 -4.18
CA VAL A 96 -10.99 -2.38 -5.05
C VAL A 96 -10.31 -1.09 -4.65
N ARG A 97 -9.91 -0.27 -5.62
CA ARG A 97 -9.44 1.08 -5.35
C ARG A 97 -10.61 2.03 -5.48
N VAL A 98 -10.90 2.80 -4.44
CA VAL A 98 -12.12 3.60 -4.34
C VAL A 98 -11.76 5.08 -4.24
N ARG A 99 -12.47 5.91 -5.01
CA ARG A 99 -12.49 7.35 -4.87
C ARG A 99 -13.22 7.72 -3.58
N LEU A 100 -12.49 8.21 -2.59
CA LEU A 100 -13.02 8.70 -1.32
C LEU A 100 -12.80 10.21 -1.22
N SER A 101 -13.77 10.94 -0.67
CA SER A 101 -13.68 12.39 -0.53
C SER A 101 -14.02 12.88 0.87
N GLU A 102 -13.25 13.85 1.35
CA GLU A 102 -13.50 14.59 2.58
C GLU A 102 -13.50 16.09 2.27
N GLY A 103 -14.69 16.69 2.21
CA GLY A 103 -14.84 18.07 1.75
C GLY A 103 -14.36 18.22 0.31
N LYS A 104 -13.30 18.99 0.10
CA LYS A 104 -12.68 19.22 -1.22
C LYS A 104 -11.50 18.29 -1.53
N VAL A 105 -11.12 17.44 -0.58
CA VAL A 105 -9.98 16.53 -0.73
C VAL A 105 -10.49 15.20 -1.25
N THR A 106 -9.88 14.69 -2.31
CA THR A 106 -10.17 13.37 -2.87
C THR A 106 -8.91 12.51 -2.86
N GLU A 107 -9.04 11.26 -2.46
CA GLU A 107 -7.99 10.24 -2.60
C GLU A 107 -8.55 8.94 -3.12
N TYR A 108 -7.63 8.09 -3.58
CA TYR A 108 -7.93 6.82 -4.22
C TYR A 108 -7.30 5.69 -3.38
N VAL A 109 -8.13 5.10 -2.53
CA VAL A 109 -7.70 4.23 -1.43
C VAL A 109 -8.05 2.80 -1.77
N TRP A 110 -7.11 1.88 -1.57
CA TRP A 110 -7.40 0.46 -1.71
C TRP A 110 -8.25 -0.04 -0.53
N ILE A 111 -9.27 -0.84 -0.83
CA ILE A 111 -10.26 -1.34 0.11
C ILE A 111 -10.26 -2.87 0.04
N HIS A 112 -10.01 -3.49 1.19
CA HIS A 112 -10.10 -4.93 1.42
C HIS A 112 -10.23 -5.23 2.93
N PRO A 113 -11.07 -6.20 3.36
CA PRO A 113 -12.11 -6.84 2.57
C PRO A 113 -13.25 -5.86 2.25
N PHE A 114 -14.07 -6.20 1.27
CA PHE A 114 -15.31 -5.47 0.97
C PHE A 114 -16.44 -6.46 0.65
N GLU A 115 -17.68 -6.01 0.79
CA GLU A 115 -18.87 -6.79 0.51
C GLU A 115 -19.96 -5.88 -0.05
N LYS A 116 -20.93 -6.47 -0.76
CA LYS A 116 -22.10 -5.74 -1.26
C LYS A 116 -22.98 -5.34 -0.08
N ASP A 117 -23.41 -4.09 -0.08
CA ASP A 117 -24.40 -3.53 0.85
C ASP A 117 -25.60 -3.04 0.04
N GLY A 118 -26.80 -2.93 0.64
CA GLY A 118 -28.08 -2.79 -0.09
C GLY A 118 -28.07 -1.85 -1.30
N ASN A 119 -27.35 -0.72 -1.21
CA ASN A 119 -27.23 0.29 -2.28
C ASN A 119 -25.81 0.49 -2.85
N GLY A 120 -24.86 -0.42 -2.58
CA GLY A 120 -23.47 -0.28 -2.98
C GLY A 120 -22.58 -1.33 -2.33
N TYR A 121 -21.55 -0.87 -1.64
CA TYR A 121 -20.56 -1.70 -0.97
C TYR A 121 -20.15 -1.09 0.37
N LYS A 122 -19.70 -1.95 1.26
CA LYS A 122 -18.95 -1.57 2.46
C LYS A 122 -17.65 -2.34 2.51
N GLY A 123 -16.60 -1.73 3.03
CA GLY A 123 -15.31 -2.38 3.15
C GLY A 123 -14.38 -1.64 4.09
N LYS A 124 -13.16 -2.15 4.23
CA LYS A 124 -12.12 -1.56 5.08
C LYS A 124 -10.97 -1.02 4.26
N THR A 125 -10.47 0.15 4.63
CA THR A 125 -9.24 0.70 4.05
C THR A 125 -8.06 -0.23 4.35
N ASN A 126 -7.32 -0.64 3.33
CA ASN A 126 -6.10 -1.45 3.50
C ASN A 126 -4.81 -0.63 3.31
N SER A 127 -4.95 0.65 2.93
CA SER A 127 -3.87 1.63 2.77
C SER A 127 -4.21 2.90 3.57
N MET A 128 -3.21 3.62 4.08
CA MET A 128 -3.42 4.85 4.87
C MET A 128 -3.62 6.06 3.96
N PRO A 129 -4.79 6.71 3.96
CA PRO A 129 -4.99 7.95 3.21
C PRO A 129 -4.06 9.04 3.73
N SER A 130 -3.46 9.81 2.82
CA SER A 130 -2.45 10.82 3.18
C SER A 130 -3.08 12.14 3.63
N ARG A 131 -4.25 12.49 3.07
CA ARG A 131 -4.93 13.77 3.26
C ARG A 131 -6.37 13.63 3.78
N LEU A 132 -6.96 12.44 3.72
CA LEU A 132 -8.28 12.17 4.32
C LEU A 132 -8.13 11.95 5.83
N LYS A 133 -8.06 13.05 6.59
CA LYS A 133 -7.68 13.03 8.01
C LYS A 133 -8.65 12.28 8.92
N LYS A 134 -9.89 12.07 8.49
CA LYS A 134 -10.88 11.28 9.24
C LYS A 134 -10.75 9.77 9.03
N LEU A 135 -9.94 9.33 8.07
CA LEU A 135 -9.79 7.91 7.74
C LEU A 135 -8.42 7.38 8.20
N THR A 136 -8.44 6.20 8.82
CA THR A 136 -7.25 5.43 9.20
C THR A 136 -7.20 4.14 8.41
N ILE A 137 -6.10 3.38 8.47
CA ILE A 137 -6.10 1.98 8.05
C ILE A 137 -7.16 1.20 8.84
N GLY A 138 -7.86 0.28 8.18
CA GLY A 138 -8.91 -0.56 8.75
C GLY A 138 -10.26 0.14 8.99
N ALA A 139 -10.36 1.44 8.68
CA ALA A 139 -11.60 2.20 8.81
C ALA A 139 -12.66 1.65 7.85
N GLN A 140 -13.88 1.50 8.35
CA GLN A 140 -15.01 1.09 7.52
C GLN A 140 -15.47 2.26 6.65
N VAL A 141 -15.66 2.00 5.37
CA VAL A 141 -16.16 2.96 4.38
C VAL A 141 -17.31 2.35 3.59
N SER A 142 -18.29 3.18 3.25
CA SER A 142 -19.36 2.83 2.30
C SER A 142 -19.12 3.57 1.00
N PHE A 143 -19.30 2.88 -0.13
CA PHE A 143 -19.05 3.42 -1.46
C PHE A 143 -19.98 2.81 -2.50
N LYS A 144 -20.17 3.51 -3.61
CA LYS A 144 -20.97 3.04 -4.74
C LYS A 144 -20.06 2.34 -5.75
N ARG A 145 -20.68 1.55 -6.62
CA ARG A 145 -20.00 0.96 -7.78
C ARG A 145 -19.24 1.98 -8.62
N ALA A 146 -19.83 3.17 -8.81
CA ALA A 146 -19.23 4.25 -9.59
C ALA A 146 -17.98 4.87 -8.94
N ASP A 147 -17.77 4.64 -7.64
CA ASP A 147 -16.60 5.13 -6.90
C ASP A 147 -15.39 4.20 -7.06
N ILE A 148 -15.59 2.97 -7.56
CA ILE A 148 -14.50 2.02 -7.84
C ILE A 148 -13.75 2.49 -9.08
N VAL A 149 -12.46 2.77 -8.95
CA VAL A 149 -11.63 3.28 -10.05
C VAL A 149 -10.53 2.30 -10.49
N ASP A 150 -10.33 1.24 -9.73
CA ASP A 150 -9.46 0.12 -10.05
C ASP A 150 -9.88 -1.11 -9.24
N TRP A 151 -9.36 -2.27 -9.62
CA TRP A 151 -9.53 -3.51 -8.87
C TRP A 151 -8.31 -4.42 -9.07
N THR A 152 -8.13 -5.38 -8.18
CA THR A 152 -7.08 -6.40 -8.31
C THR A 152 -7.48 -7.69 -7.63
N TYR A 153 -6.91 -8.78 -8.15
CA TYR A 153 -6.76 -10.04 -7.43
C TYR A 153 -5.51 -10.76 -7.90
N PHE A 154 -5.01 -11.68 -7.09
CA PHE A 154 -3.90 -12.56 -7.41
C PHE A 154 -4.40 -13.97 -7.64
N GLU A 155 -4.12 -14.53 -8.82
CA GLU A 155 -4.41 -15.91 -9.16
C GLU A 155 -3.22 -16.80 -8.76
N ILE A 156 -3.38 -17.60 -7.71
CA ILE A 156 -2.31 -18.32 -7.03
C ILE A 156 -1.63 -19.33 -7.97
N LYS A 157 -2.39 -20.22 -8.61
CA LYS A 157 -1.86 -21.26 -9.49
C LYS A 157 -1.14 -20.70 -10.71
N ALA A 158 -1.65 -19.61 -11.28
CA ALA A 158 -1.04 -18.95 -12.43
C ALA A 158 0.06 -17.95 -12.04
N ARG A 159 0.21 -17.65 -10.74
CA ARG A 159 1.10 -16.62 -10.19
C ARG A 159 0.96 -15.28 -10.91
N ARG A 160 -0.28 -14.82 -11.08
CA ARG A 160 -0.60 -13.69 -11.95
C ARG A 160 -1.56 -12.72 -11.26
N MET A 161 -1.15 -11.47 -11.22
CA MET A 161 -1.98 -10.34 -10.81
C MET A 161 -2.85 -9.89 -11.98
N HIS A 162 -4.14 -9.73 -11.71
CA HIS A 162 -5.13 -9.19 -12.64
C HIS A 162 -5.57 -7.81 -12.20
N GLY A 163 -6.01 -6.97 -13.14
CA GLY A 163 -6.38 -5.58 -12.84
C GLY A 163 -5.15 -4.70 -12.62
N ASN A 164 -5.14 -3.90 -11.54
CA ASN A 164 -4.06 -2.96 -11.23
C ASN A 164 -3.80 -1.94 -12.36
N PHE A 165 -4.86 -1.48 -13.02
CA PHE A 165 -4.76 -0.61 -14.19
C PHE A 165 -4.13 0.75 -13.86
N THR A 166 -4.44 1.30 -12.68
CA THR A 166 -3.89 2.58 -12.22
C THR A 166 -2.41 2.46 -11.89
N THR A 167 -1.99 1.33 -11.33
CA THR A 167 -0.58 0.97 -11.16
C THR A 167 0.13 0.89 -12.51
N CYS A 168 -0.46 0.19 -13.49
CA CYS A 168 0.11 0.14 -14.85
C CYS A 168 0.20 1.53 -15.51
N ALA A 169 -0.77 2.41 -15.31
CA ALA A 169 -0.71 3.78 -15.80
C ALA A 169 0.47 4.56 -15.19
N GLN A 170 0.74 4.40 -13.90
CA GLN A 170 1.88 5.03 -13.22
C GLN A 170 3.22 4.49 -13.72
N LEU A 171 3.29 3.17 -13.97
CA LEU A 171 4.50 2.51 -14.45
C LEU A 171 4.91 2.90 -15.88
N THR A 172 4.04 3.55 -16.67
CA THR A 172 4.41 4.08 -17.99
C THR A 172 5.57 5.07 -17.94
N LYS A 173 5.80 5.70 -16.79
CA LYS A 173 6.88 6.67 -16.55
C LYS A 173 8.01 6.10 -15.70
N ALA A 174 7.91 4.84 -15.28
CA ALA A 174 8.90 4.19 -14.42
C ALA A 174 10.08 3.62 -15.24
N PRO A 175 11.27 3.45 -14.64
CA PRO A 175 12.38 2.75 -15.28
C PRO A 175 12.01 1.30 -15.61
N ALA A 176 12.47 0.79 -16.75
CA ALA A 176 12.17 -0.58 -17.19
C ALA A 176 12.50 -1.65 -16.15
N ALA A 177 13.57 -1.46 -15.36
CA ALA A 177 13.95 -2.38 -14.29
C ALA A 177 12.89 -2.49 -13.18
N GLU A 178 12.17 -1.41 -12.88
CA GLU A 178 11.09 -1.41 -11.89
C GLU A 178 9.85 -2.14 -12.43
N VAL A 179 9.51 -1.89 -13.70
CA VAL A 179 8.40 -2.59 -14.39
C VAL A 179 8.66 -4.10 -14.43
N GLU A 180 9.88 -4.51 -14.81
CA GLU A 180 10.26 -5.93 -14.84
C GLU A 180 10.31 -6.55 -13.44
N ALA A 181 10.71 -5.79 -12.41
CA ALA A 181 10.68 -6.28 -11.03
C ALA A 181 9.25 -6.59 -10.57
N LEU A 182 8.28 -5.72 -10.87
CA LEU A 182 6.87 -5.94 -10.53
C LEU A 182 6.27 -7.10 -11.33
N LYS A 183 6.59 -7.20 -12.62
CA LYS A 183 6.19 -8.33 -13.46
C LYS A 183 6.71 -9.65 -12.91
N LYS A 184 7.97 -9.70 -12.48
CA LYS A 184 8.59 -10.90 -11.88
C LYS A 184 8.00 -11.27 -10.53
N ALA A 185 7.73 -10.26 -9.68
CA ALA A 185 7.21 -10.48 -8.33
C ALA A 185 5.75 -10.92 -8.32
N TYR A 186 4.91 -10.25 -9.11
CA TYR A 186 3.45 -10.37 -9.03
C TYR A 186 2.79 -10.93 -10.30
N GLY A 187 3.56 -11.17 -11.37
CA GLY A 187 2.99 -11.55 -12.66
C GLY A 187 2.15 -10.42 -13.28
N LEU A 188 2.37 -9.17 -12.86
CA LEU A 188 1.67 -8.00 -13.39
C LEU A 188 2.19 -7.67 -14.79
N ASP A 189 1.44 -8.07 -15.81
CA ASP A 189 1.79 -7.79 -17.21
C ASP A 189 1.02 -6.58 -17.76
N CYS A 190 1.60 -5.40 -17.59
CA CYS A 190 1.00 -4.15 -18.06
C CYS A 190 0.88 -4.03 -19.59
N SER A 191 1.51 -4.92 -20.37
CA SER A 191 1.32 -4.97 -21.82
C SER A 191 -0.01 -5.62 -22.22
N LYS A 192 -0.51 -6.54 -21.39
CA LYS A 192 -1.82 -7.20 -21.58
C LYS A 192 -2.97 -6.40 -20.96
N ASN A 193 -2.62 -5.39 -20.18
CA ASN A 193 -3.55 -4.47 -19.53
C ASN A 193 -3.75 -3.15 -20.32
N GLN A 194 -3.22 -3.02 -21.56
CA GLN A 194 -3.53 -1.93 -22.49
C GLN A 194 -4.73 -2.27 -23.38
#